data_AF-Q16F39-F1
#
_entry.id   AF-Q16F39-F1
#
_cell.length_a   1.000
_cell.length_b   1.000
_cell.length_c   1.000
_cell.angle_alpha   90.00
_cell.angle_beta   90.00
_cell.angle_gamma   90.00
#
_symmetry.space_group_name_H-M   'P 1'
#
loop_
_entity.id
_entity.type
_entity.pdbx_description
1 polymer ?
#
loop_
_entity_poly.entity_id
_entity_poly.type
_entity_poly.pdbx_seq_one_letter_code
_entity_poly.pdbx_strand_id
1 'polypeptide(L)'
;MTPFRRKKSNKEFPVKVCTYDSELEFHLEHRATGGYLFDLICRTIGLRTWYFGLRYVDKKGYKSWLKMDKKVLDHINLTAEGCVFMFMAKFFPENVADELVQEVTQHMFFLQIKEAILSMEVYCPPEASVLLASYAVQAKYGDYDEAVCKPGMLISENLLPQRVIDQYQMTPQMWEERIETWYADHRGMSRDEAEMEYLKIAQDLDMFGVNYFLITNKKNTAVYVGVTALGLNIYSKENKLTPMTTFPWNEIRNISFDGKKFFVKTNEEKGNVATTFYSEKARNNKELLDLCVGNHELYMKRRKPDTMEIQQMKAQAKEERQRRHIERNKLAREKQLREEAEQERANMEKRLMQLQEEMAAANEALRRSEEAAELLAEKNRLAEEEALLLSHKALEVEQEISRMRMTARKTEEEKIYLERKTQEAELLTAQMIEESRKRVMETEKLKNELIHARVAEKEAKEKLLNFLSRTSTESIFITPSSSPETPVLESNTYDLLADGHGPAVAGDREGEVSSFYDTSYATDTIETFRFRVEYLTKSKQVQNQLKELRSEIEQLKIGEKQSPLDKISAQQTRLGENKYSTLKKLKSGSTKARVAFFEEL
;
A
#
# COMPACT_ATOMS: atom_id res chain seq x y z
N MET A 1 62.42 9.04 38.44
CA MET A 1 60.96 8.80 38.49
C MET A 1 60.26 10.12 38.23
N THR A 2 59.67 10.29 37.05
CA THR A 2 58.79 11.42 36.71
C THR A 2 57.41 11.19 37.33
N PRO A 3 56.77 12.19 37.96
CA PRO A 3 55.51 11.97 38.63
C PRO A 3 54.38 11.86 37.60
N PHE A 4 53.58 10.80 37.73
CA PHE A 4 52.36 10.56 36.96
C PHE A 4 51.42 11.76 37.07
N ARG A 5 51.20 12.45 35.95
CA ARG A 5 50.20 13.50 35.78
C ARG A 5 48.82 12.86 35.94
N ARG A 6 48.16 13.05 37.10
CA ARG A 6 46.74 12.67 37.30
C ARG A 6 45.91 13.26 36.15
N LYS A 7 45.26 12.40 35.34
CA LYS A 7 44.22 12.84 34.38
C LYS A 7 43.17 13.62 35.16
N LYS A 8 42.99 14.91 34.84
CA LYS A 8 41.83 15.68 35.32
C LYS A 8 40.58 14.92 34.90
N SER A 9 39.70 14.55 35.84
CA SER A 9 38.36 14.09 35.46
C SER A 9 37.67 15.26 34.77
N ASN A 10 37.37 15.11 33.48
CA ASN A 10 36.53 16.09 32.80
C ASN A 10 35.15 15.98 33.42
N LYS A 11 34.60 17.09 33.91
CA LYS A 11 33.21 17.13 34.36
C LYS A 11 32.33 16.89 33.14
N GLU A 12 31.39 15.95 33.28
CA GLU A 12 30.41 15.58 32.26
C GLU A 12 29.01 15.90 32.77
N PHE A 13 28.07 16.10 31.85
CA PHE A 13 26.67 16.37 32.16
C PHE A 13 25.74 15.58 31.21
N PRO A 14 24.58 15.12 31.71
CA PRO A 14 23.62 14.36 30.90
C PRO A 14 22.85 15.27 29.93
N VAL A 15 22.61 14.75 28.75
CA VAL A 15 21.84 15.41 27.68
C VAL A 15 20.82 14.44 27.10
N LYS A 16 19.57 14.87 27.04
CA LYS A 16 18.47 14.16 26.39
C LYS A 16 18.11 14.86 25.08
N VAL A 17 17.99 14.10 24.02
CA VAL A 17 17.59 14.56 22.69
C VAL A 17 16.36 13.79 22.25
N CYS A 18 15.24 14.49 22.13
CA CYS A 18 13.98 13.93 21.64
C CYS A 18 13.89 14.11 20.12
N THR A 19 13.52 13.06 19.40
CA THR A 19 12.95 13.12 18.05
C THR A 19 11.43 12.94 18.14
N TYR A 20 10.74 12.79 17.01
CA TYR A 20 9.30 12.51 17.00
C TYR A 20 8.95 11.05 17.34
N ASP A 21 9.91 10.14 17.28
CA ASP A 21 9.75 8.70 17.42
C ASP A 21 10.75 8.03 18.39
N SER A 22 11.69 8.79 18.96
CA SER A 22 12.77 8.25 19.78
C SER A 22 13.32 9.29 20.77
N GLU A 23 13.95 8.79 21.82
CA GLU A 23 14.75 9.58 22.76
C GLU A 23 16.18 9.04 22.78
N LEU A 24 17.14 9.95 22.69
CA LEU A 24 18.57 9.64 22.75
C LEU A 24 19.17 10.31 23.98
N GLU A 25 19.96 9.54 24.74
CA GLU A 25 20.63 10.04 25.95
C GLU A 25 22.14 9.97 25.78
N PHE A 26 22.82 11.08 26.09
CA PHE A 26 24.26 11.24 25.95
C PHE A 26 24.87 11.85 27.22
N HIS A 27 26.16 11.62 27.41
CA HIS A 27 26.98 12.34 28.39
C HIS A 27 27.99 13.22 27.66
N LEU A 28 27.94 14.52 27.92
CA LEU A 28 28.82 15.49 27.27
C LEU A 28 29.83 16.07 28.25
N GLU A 29 31.05 16.26 27.80
CA GLU A 29 32.02 17.09 28.52
C GLU A 29 31.53 18.55 28.59
N HIS A 30 31.76 19.25 29.71
CA HIS A 30 31.36 20.66 29.87
C HIS A 30 31.85 21.63 28.77
N ARG A 31 32.88 21.25 28.01
CA ARG A 31 33.43 22.04 26.90
C ARG A 31 32.82 21.69 25.54
N ALA A 32 31.94 20.70 25.47
CA ALA A 32 31.30 20.26 24.23
C ALA A 32 30.54 21.42 23.56
N THR A 33 30.73 21.54 22.24
CA THR A 33 30.03 22.52 21.41
C THR A 33 28.71 21.96 20.92
N GLY A 34 27.82 22.83 20.46
CA GLY A 34 26.58 22.42 19.80
C GLY A 34 26.85 21.55 18.57
N GLY A 35 27.91 21.87 17.80
CA GLY A 35 28.31 21.07 16.64
C GLY A 35 28.73 19.65 17.02
N TYR A 36 29.49 19.49 18.12
CA TYR A 36 29.86 18.15 18.60
C TYR A 36 28.63 17.30 18.98
N LEU A 37 27.67 17.89 19.70
CA LEU A 37 26.42 17.21 20.04
C LEU A 37 25.62 16.85 18.78
N PHE A 38 25.51 17.78 17.84
CA PHE A 38 24.81 17.56 16.58
C PHE A 38 25.43 16.41 15.76
N ASP A 39 26.77 16.41 15.62
CA ASP A 39 27.49 15.35 14.92
C ASP A 39 27.32 13.98 15.59
N LEU A 40 27.32 13.95 16.94
CA LEU A 40 27.09 12.72 17.70
C LEU A 40 25.70 12.15 17.44
N ILE A 41 24.67 13.00 17.40
CA ILE A 41 23.30 12.59 17.07
C ILE A 41 23.27 12.05 15.64
N CYS A 42 23.76 12.82 14.65
CA CYS A 42 23.74 12.44 13.24
C CYS A 42 24.42 11.09 13.00
N ARG A 43 25.56 10.82 13.66
CA ARG A 43 26.23 9.51 13.58
C ARG A 43 25.41 8.38 14.19
N THR A 44 24.73 8.65 15.32
CA THR A 44 23.91 7.66 16.03
C THR A 44 22.70 7.23 15.19
N ILE A 45 22.04 8.18 14.51
CA ILE A 45 20.86 7.91 13.68
C ILE A 45 21.19 7.65 12.19
N GLY A 46 22.47 7.70 11.80
CA GLY A 46 22.90 7.46 10.41
C GLY A 46 22.55 8.59 9.41
N LEU A 47 22.40 9.82 9.90
CA LEU A 47 21.97 10.98 9.11
C LEU A 47 23.16 11.75 8.51
N ARG A 48 23.06 12.13 7.22
CA ARG A 48 24.07 12.90 6.47
C ARG A 48 23.43 14.07 5.72
N THR A 49 22.77 14.98 6.45
CA THR A 49 22.05 16.09 5.81
C THR A 49 22.09 17.39 6.61
N TRP A 50 21.79 18.50 5.92
CA TRP A 50 21.90 19.88 6.39
C TRP A 50 20.56 20.49 6.86
N TYR A 51 19.48 19.71 6.87
CA TYR A 51 18.14 20.24 7.17
C TYR A 51 17.86 20.46 8.67
N PHE A 52 18.54 19.73 9.54
CA PHE A 52 18.15 19.61 10.95
C PHE A 52 18.88 20.56 11.88
N GLY A 53 18.29 20.79 13.04
CA GLY A 53 18.88 21.52 14.14
C GLY A 53 18.34 21.05 15.48
N LEU A 54 18.89 21.61 16.55
CA LEU A 54 18.47 21.31 17.92
C LEU A 54 17.72 22.50 18.50
N ARG A 55 16.43 22.31 18.79
CA ARG A 55 15.59 23.31 19.44
C ARG A 55 15.58 23.07 20.95
N TYR A 56 15.65 24.13 21.72
CA TYR A 56 15.68 24.06 23.19
C TYR A 56 15.01 25.29 23.80
N VAL A 57 14.78 25.26 25.10
CA VAL A 57 14.33 26.41 25.88
C VAL A 57 15.54 27.07 26.53
N ASP A 58 15.78 28.33 26.19
CA ASP A 58 16.93 29.07 26.70
C ASP A 58 16.81 29.48 28.16
N LYS A 59 17.89 30.06 28.72
CA LYS A 59 17.95 30.53 30.12
C LYS A 59 16.87 31.56 30.49
N LYS A 60 16.20 32.14 29.50
CA LYS A 60 15.14 33.13 29.65
C LYS A 60 13.75 32.55 29.37
N GLY A 61 13.63 31.23 29.17
CA GLY A 61 12.35 30.54 28.96
C GLY A 61 11.84 30.58 27.51
N TYR A 62 12.66 31.02 26.54
CA TYR A 62 12.22 31.11 25.15
C TYR A 62 12.77 29.97 24.29
N LYS A 63 11.98 29.54 23.30
CA LYS A 63 12.44 28.56 22.30
C LYS A 63 13.55 29.16 21.42
N SER A 64 14.63 28.42 21.23
CA SER A 64 15.82 28.81 20.46
C SER A 64 16.44 27.62 19.75
N TRP A 65 17.22 27.91 18.70
CA TRP A 65 18.07 26.93 18.02
C TRP A 65 19.48 26.95 18.60
N LEU A 66 20.04 25.77 18.88
CA LEU A 66 21.39 25.63 19.39
C LEU A 66 22.41 26.11 18.35
N LYS A 67 23.40 26.88 18.78
CA LYS A 67 24.48 27.34 17.89
C LYS A 67 25.59 26.31 17.86
N MET A 68 26.01 25.94 16.65
CA MET A 68 27.01 24.90 16.45
C MET A 68 28.41 25.32 16.93
N ASP A 69 28.73 26.62 16.86
CA ASP A 69 30.04 27.20 17.19
C ASP A 69 30.22 27.53 18.69
N LYS A 70 29.19 27.36 19.52
CA LYS A 70 29.20 27.71 20.94
C LYS A 70 29.05 26.48 21.83
N LYS A 71 29.44 26.58 23.11
CA LYS A 71 29.28 25.48 24.07
C LYS A 71 27.82 25.25 24.37
N VAL A 72 27.42 24.00 24.60
CA VAL A 72 26.02 23.66 24.93
C VAL A 72 25.55 24.42 26.18
N LEU A 73 26.35 24.43 27.24
CA LEU A 73 26.04 25.10 28.52
C LEU A 73 26.03 26.64 28.46
N ASP A 74 26.53 27.25 27.38
CA ASP A 74 26.39 28.70 27.19
C ASP A 74 24.93 29.08 26.93
N HIS A 75 24.16 28.16 26.34
CA HIS A 75 22.80 28.39 25.84
C HIS A 75 21.69 28.09 26.83
N ILE A 76 21.84 27.01 27.60
CA ILE A 76 20.80 26.43 28.46
C ILE A 76 21.32 26.29 29.89
N ASN A 77 20.41 26.32 30.87
CA ASN A 77 20.75 26.01 32.25
C ASN A 77 20.77 24.48 32.44
N LEU A 78 21.79 23.95 33.09
CA LEU A 78 21.81 22.55 33.49
C LEU A 78 20.79 22.33 34.61
N THR A 79 19.82 21.44 34.41
CA THR A 79 18.84 21.06 35.44
C THR A 79 19.23 19.73 36.08
N ALA A 80 18.47 19.29 37.10
CA ALA A 80 18.66 17.98 37.73
C ALA A 80 18.47 16.81 36.75
N GLU A 81 17.64 17.01 35.72
CA GLU A 81 17.35 16.02 34.67
C GLU A 81 18.28 16.16 33.44
N GLY A 82 19.26 17.08 33.50
CA GLY A 82 20.18 17.36 32.41
C GLY A 82 19.72 18.47 31.47
N CYS A 83 20.19 18.45 30.22
CA CYS A 83 19.75 19.37 29.18
C CYS A 83 18.85 18.64 28.17
N VAL A 84 17.68 19.19 27.86
CA VAL A 84 16.73 18.60 26.91
C VAL A 84 16.73 19.39 25.59
N PHE A 85 16.85 18.68 24.47
CA PHE A 85 16.80 19.22 23.12
C PHE A 85 15.77 18.47 22.27
N MET A 86 15.11 19.17 21.35
CA MET A 86 14.30 18.58 20.29
C MET A 86 15.08 18.61 18.98
N PHE A 87 15.36 17.45 18.41
CA PHE A 87 15.97 17.32 17.09
C PHE A 87 14.87 17.39 16.02
N MET A 88 14.91 18.43 15.19
CA MET A 88 13.86 18.68 14.19
C MET A 88 14.42 19.42 12.96
N ALA A 89 13.74 19.30 11.83
CA ALA A 89 14.04 20.02 10.61
C ALA A 89 13.88 21.52 10.84
N LYS A 90 14.95 22.26 10.58
CA LYS A 90 15.04 23.73 10.60
C LYS A 90 14.85 24.32 9.21
N PHE A 91 15.34 23.62 8.17
CA PHE A 91 15.26 24.02 6.77
C PHE A 91 14.51 22.96 5.98
N PHE A 92 13.73 23.38 4.98
CA PHE A 92 12.93 22.49 4.15
C PHE A 92 13.53 22.37 2.74
N PRO A 93 13.36 21.22 2.06
CA PRO A 93 13.72 21.07 0.66
C PRO A 93 12.84 21.93 -0.25
N GLU A 94 13.36 22.33 -1.41
CA GLU A 94 12.56 22.86 -2.53
C GLU A 94 11.72 21.72 -3.16
N ASN A 95 12.29 20.51 -3.27
CA ASN A 95 11.57 19.30 -3.69
C ASN A 95 11.90 18.09 -2.82
N VAL A 96 10.90 17.57 -2.11
CA VAL A 96 11.09 16.41 -1.22
C VAL A 96 11.57 15.16 -1.96
N ALA A 97 11.10 14.91 -3.19
CA ALA A 97 11.42 13.70 -3.94
C ALA A 97 12.85 13.72 -4.50
N ASP A 98 13.36 14.91 -4.84
CA ASP A 98 14.69 15.06 -5.44
C ASP A 98 15.79 15.23 -4.39
N GLU A 99 15.45 15.76 -3.21
CA GLU A 99 16.40 16.10 -2.16
C GLU A 99 16.46 15.11 -1.00
N LEU A 100 15.35 14.46 -0.63
CA LEU A 100 15.33 13.53 0.51
C LEU A 100 15.79 12.14 0.04
N VAL A 101 17.10 11.92 0.12
CA VAL A 101 17.73 10.69 -0.38
C VAL A 101 17.66 9.55 0.64
N GLN A 102 18.02 9.82 1.90
CA GLN A 102 18.08 8.79 2.94
C GLN A 102 16.68 8.55 3.55
N GLU A 103 16.32 7.29 3.75
CA GLU A 103 15.05 6.88 4.39
C GLU A 103 14.88 7.52 5.78
N VAL A 104 15.93 7.56 6.62
CA VAL A 104 15.87 8.20 7.94
C VAL A 104 15.59 9.71 7.86
N THR A 105 16.12 10.39 6.83
CA THR A 105 15.85 11.81 6.61
C THR A 105 14.38 12.00 6.24
N GLN A 106 13.89 11.20 5.30
CA GLN A 106 12.51 11.21 4.86
C GLN A 106 11.55 10.94 6.02
N HIS A 107 11.82 9.91 6.83
CA HIS A 107 11.00 9.53 7.96
C HIS A 107 10.85 10.67 8.97
N MET A 108 11.95 11.33 9.32
CA MET A 108 11.93 12.47 10.25
C MET A 108 11.13 13.66 9.71
N PHE A 109 11.24 13.95 8.41
CA PHE A 109 10.40 14.97 7.76
C PHE A 109 8.92 14.59 7.77
N PHE A 110 8.61 13.32 7.45
CA PHE A 110 7.24 12.81 7.47
C PHE A 110 6.59 13.00 8.84
N LEU A 111 7.26 12.56 9.91
CA LEU A 111 6.73 12.70 11.27
C LEU A 111 6.52 14.16 11.66
N GLN A 112 7.50 15.03 11.39
CA GLN A 112 7.40 16.45 11.71
C GLN A 112 6.25 17.15 10.99
N ILE A 113 6.08 16.88 9.68
CA ILE A 113 5.01 17.49 8.89
C ILE A 113 3.65 16.92 9.28
N LYS A 114 3.56 15.60 9.56
CA LYS A 114 2.36 14.98 10.08
C LYS A 114 1.91 15.65 11.37
N GLU A 115 2.82 15.82 12.33
CA GLU A 115 2.52 16.52 13.58
C GLU A 115 2.11 17.97 13.36
N ALA A 116 2.78 18.69 12.45
CA ALA A 116 2.43 20.07 12.12
C ALA A 116 1.03 20.21 11.50
N ILE A 117 0.58 19.23 10.72
CA ILE A 117 -0.77 19.19 10.16
C ILE A 117 -1.81 18.86 11.24
N LEU A 118 -1.57 17.82 12.05
CA LEU A 118 -2.49 17.37 13.10
C LEU A 118 -2.68 18.44 14.19
N SER A 119 -1.59 19.11 14.58
CA SER A 119 -1.61 20.22 15.54
C SER A 119 -2.11 21.55 14.96
N MET A 120 -2.49 21.58 13.67
CA MET A 120 -3.00 22.75 12.94
C MET A 120 -1.98 23.90 12.78
N GLU A 121 -0.67 23.64 12.97
CA GLU A 121 0.40 24.58 12.62
C GLU A 121 0.46 24.80 11.09
N VAL A 122 0.24 23.74 10.32
CA VAL A 122 0.11 23.77 8.86
C VAL A 122 -1.36 23.54 8.49
N TYR A 123 -1.95 24.51 7.80
CA TYR A 123 -3.30 24.35 7.26
C TYR A 123 -3.32 23.27 6.16
N CYS A 124 -4.22 22.30 6.33
CA CYS A 124 -4.48 21.25 5.35
C CYS A 124 -5.99 21.17 5.05
N PRO A 125 -6.45 21.24 3.80
CA PRO A 125 -7.86 21.13 3.49
C PRO A 125 -8.42 19.73 3.81
N PRO A 126 -9.75 19.58 3.98
CA PRO A 126 -10.35 18.34 4.49
C PRO A 126 -10.05 17.10 3.64
N GLU A 127 -10.28 17.19 2.33
CA GLU A 127 -10.05 16.09 1.40
C GLU A 127 -8.58 15.66 1.34
N ALA A 128 -7.65 16.62 1.41
CA ALA A 128 -6.22 16.32 1.49
C ALA A 128 -5.86 15.68 2.84
N SER A 129 -6.51 16.09 3.94
CA SER A 129 -6.27 15.51 5.27
C SER A 129 -6.65 14.03 5.33
N VAL A 130 -7.78 13.65 4.70
CA VAL A 130 -8.20 12.24 4.58
C VAL A 130 -7.20 11.44 3.76
N LEU A 131 -6.77 11.96 2.61
CA LEU A 131 -5.78 11.28 1.78
C LEU A 131 -4.43 11.13 2.51
N LEU A 132 -3.95 12.19 3.18
CA LEU A 132 -2.74 12.13 3.99
C LEU A 132 -2.86 11.13 5.15
N ALA A 133 -4.02 11.05 5.80
CA ALA A 133 -4.30 10.04 6.82
C ALA A 133 -4.17 8.62 6.26
N SER A 134 -4.69 8.36 5.05
CA SER A 134 -4.57 7.04 4.38
C SER A 134 -3.11 6.63 4.11
N TYR A 135 -2.25 7.56 3.71
CA TYR A 135 -0.81 7.29 3.58
C TYR A 135 -0.13 7.09 4.93
N ALA A 136 -0.54 7.83 5.97
CA ALA A 136 0.01 7.68 7.31
C ALA A 136 -0.32 6.31 7.93
N VAL A 137 -1.53 5.77 7.68
CA VAL A 137 -1.88 4.41 8.13
C VAL A 137 -1.14 3.34 7.33
N GLN A 138 -0.97 3.49 6.01
CA GLN A 138 -0.13 2.60 5.21
C GLN A 138 1.32 2.58 5.70
N ALA A 139 1.89 3.76 6.00
CA ALA A 139 3.24 3.87 6.55
C ALA A 139 3.39 3.19 7.92
N LYS A 140 2.33 3.22 8.76
CA LYS A 140 2.36 2.64 10.11
C LYS A 140 2.07 1.13 10.13
N TYR A 141 1.08 0.68 9.36
CA TYR A 141 0.51 -0.67 9.45
C TYR A 141 0.85 -1.58 8.27
N GLY A 142 1.41 -1.06 7.17
CA GLY A 142 1.62 -1.83 5.94
C GLY A 142 0.34 -1.94 5.13
N ASP A 143 0.14 -3.04 4.41
CA ASP A 143 -1.02 -3.22 3.53
C ASP A 143 -2.33 -3.45 4.31
N TYR A 144 -3.42 -2.91 3.80
CA TYR A 144 -4.76 -3.17 4.33
C TYR A 144 -5.13 -4.66 4.22
N ASP A 145 -5.50 -5.23 5.37
CA ASP A 145 -6.05 -6.59 5.52
C ASP A 145 -7.36 -6.52 6.30
N GLU A 146 -8.46 -6.88 5.63
CA GLU A 146 -9.83 -6.88 6.20
C GLU A 146 -9.96 -7.82 7.41
N ALA A 147 -9.14 -8.88 7.49
CA ALA A 147 -9.17 -9.80 8.63
C ALA A 147 -8.53 -9.18 9.89
N VAL A 148 -7.64 -8.20 9.72
CA VAL A 148 -6.85 -7.57 10.79
C VAL A 148 -7.41 -6.20 11.16
N CYS A 149 -7.87 -5.43 10.17
CA CYS A 149 -8.43 -4.09 10.35
C CYS A 149 -9.85 -4.17 10.93
N LYS A 150 -9.94 -4.20 12.27
CA LYS A 150 -11.24 -4.19 12.96
C LYS A 150 -11.84 -2.78 12.96
N PRO A 151 -13.17 -2.65 12.83
CA PRO A 151 -13.85 -1.36 12.97
C PRO A 151 -13.46 -0.66 14.27
N GLY A 152 -13.07 0.61 14.18
CA GLY A 152 -12.63 1.44 15.30
C GLY A 152 -11.12 1.41 15.60
N MET A 153 -10.33 0.60 14.90
CA MET A 153 -8.87 0.56 15.09
C MET A 153 -8.23 1.92 14.77
N LEU A 154 -8.65 2.56 13.68
CA LEU A 154 -8.06 3.80 13.20
C LEU A 154 -8.56 5.03 13.97
N ILE A 155 -9.73 4.93 14.62
CA ILE A 155 -10.30 6.03 15.43
C ILE A 155 -9.34 6.46 16.56
N SER A 156 -8.59 5.52 17.14
CA SER A 156 -7.69 5.78 18.27
C SER A 156 -6.42 6.57 17.90
N GLU A 157 -6.14 6.75 16.61
CA GLU A 157 -4.85 7.23 16.11
C GLU A 157 -4.78 8.76 15.88
N ASN A 158 -5.85 9.51 16.17
CA ASN A 158 -5.92 10.96 15.95
C ASN A 158 -5.43 11.37 14.53
N LEU A 159 -5.98 10.71 13.50
CA LEU A 159 -5.48 10.80 12.12
C LEU A 159 -5.85 12.10 11.40
N LEU A 160 -6.81 12.86 11.91
CA LEU A 160 -7.31 14.09 11.28
C LEU A 160 -7.16 15.28 12.23
N PRO A 161 -6.87 16.49 11.70
CA PRO A 161 -6.89 17.71 12.51
C PRO A 161 -8.27 17.95 13.11
N GLN A 162 -8.35 18.40 14.37
CA GLN A 162 -9.62 18.61 15.07
C GLN A 162 -10.57 19.55 14.29
N ARG A 163 -10.02 20.59 13.66
CA ARG A 163 -10.78 21.51 12.77
C ARG A 163 -11.50 20.77 11.64
N VAL A 164 -10.89 19.72 11.08
CA VAL A 164 -11.51 18.92 10.02
C VAL A 164 -12.68 18.12 10.55
N ILE A 165 -12.53 17.50 11.72
CA ILE A 165 -13.59 16.72 12.35
C ILE A 165 -14.76 17.64 12.72
N ASP A 166 -14.49 18.78 13.35
CA ASP A 166 -15.51 19.66 13.90
C ASP A 166 -16.42 20.26 12.82
N GLN A 167 -15.89 20.54 11.63
CA GLN A 167 -16.62 21.28 10.59
C GLN A 167 -17.61 20.42 9.77
N TYR A 168 -17.70 19.11 10.00
CA TYR A 168 -18.62 18.23 9.30
C TYR A 168 -19.50 17.46 10.28
N GLN A 169 -20.75 17.19 9.88
CA GLN A 169 -21.69 16.31 10.58
C GLN A 169 -21.37 14.85 10.26
N MET A 170 -20.18 14.40 10.67
CA MET A 170 -19.69 13.04 10.44
C MET A 170 -19.30 12.40 11.76
N THR A 171 -19.65 11.12 11.93
CA THR A 171 -19.19 10.33 13.08
C THR A 171 -17.72 9.91 12.88
N PRO A 172 -17.00 9.54 13.95
CA PRO A 172 -15.66 8.97 13.81
C PRO A 172 -15.60 7.75 12.88
N GLN A 173 -16.64 6.91 12.88
CA GLN A 173 -16.77 5.74 12.00
C GLN A 173 -16.90 6.17 10.53
N MET A 174 -17.69 7.19 10.23
CA MET A 174 -17.79 7.70 8.85
C MET A 174 -16.44 8.22 8.34
N TRP A 175 -15.63 8.85 9.20
CA TRP A 175 -14.27 9.28 8.83
C TRP A 175 -13.34 8.09 8.61
N GLU A 176 -13.42 7.07 9.47
CA GLU A 176 -12.66 5.83 9.34
C GLU A 176 -12.97 5.14 7.99
N GLU A 177 -14.24 4.96 7.64
CA GLU A 177 -14.64 4.37 6.35
C GLU A 177 -14.02 5.11 5.14
N ARG A 178 -13.98 6.46 5.18
CA ARG A 178 -13.33 7.24 4.12
C ARG A 178 -11.84 7.00 4.07
N ILE A 179 -11.17 6.95 5.22
CA ILE A 179 -9.72 6.68 5.29
C ILE A 179 -9.42 5.26 4.81
N GLU A 180 -10.22 4.27 5.21
CA GLU A 180 -10.08 2.85 4.85
C GLU A 180 -10.19 2.64 3.34
N THR A 181 -11.11 3.36 2.68
CA THR A 181 -11.30 3.27 1.22
C THR A 181 -9.99 3.61 0.50
N TRP A 182 -9.34 4.71 0.88
CA TRP A 182 -8.05 5.10 0.32
C TRP A 182 -6.90 4.23 0.81
N TYR A 183 -6.97 3.71 2.04
CA TYR A 183 -5.95 2.82 2.58
C TYR A 183 -5.88 1.51 1.79
N ALA A 184 -7.02 0.94 1.41
CA ALA A 184 -7.09 -0.26 0.57
C ALA A 184 -6.45 -0.05 -0.82
N ASP A 185 -6.58 1.16 -1.39
CA ASP A 185 -5.98 1.53 -2.68
C ASP A 185 -4.43 1.57 -2.64
N HIS A 186 -3.83 1.74 -1.46
CA HIS A 186 -2.36 1.80 -1.29
C HIS A 186 -1.69 0.44 -1.18
N ARG A 187 -2.44 -0.66 -1.35
CA ARG A 187 -1.91 -2.02 -1.23
C ARG A 187 -0.67 -2.24 -2.12
N GLY A 188 0.34 -2.83 -1.51
CA GLY A 188 1.65 -3.10 -2.10
C GLY A 188 2.65 -1.98 -1.87
N MET A 189 2.23 -0.80 -1.42
CA MET A 189 3.12 0.34 -1.16
C MET A 189 3.97 0.10 0.09
N SER A 190 5.28 0.24 -0.04
CA SER A 190 6.20 0.16 1.10
C SER A 190 6.04 1.38 2.03
N ARG A 191 6.52 1.25 3.27
CA ARG A 191 6.49 2.35 4.25
C ARG A 191 7.19 3.60 3.73
N ASP A 192 8.38 3.46 3.15
CA ASP A 192 9.12 4.59 2.60
C ASP A 192 8.45 5.18 1.35
N GLU A 193 7.81 4.38 0.50
CA GLU A 193 6.99 4.92 -0.59
C GLU A 193 5.80 5.75 -0.03
N ALA A 194 5.09 5.23 0.98
CA ALA A 194 3.94 5.91 1.58
C ALA A 194 4.32 7.23 2.28
N GLU A 195 5.41 7.24 3.04
CA GLU A 195 5.94 8.45 3.68
C GLU A 195 6.38 9.50 2.65
N MET A 196 6.96 9.06 1.52
CA MET A 196 7.36 9.95 0.43
C MET A 196 6.14 10.54 -0.29
N GLU A 197 5.12 9.74 -0.58
CA GLU A 197 3.86 10.22 -1.18
C GLU A 197 3.13 11.21 -0.27
N TYR A 198 3.08 10.94 1.04
CA TYR A 198 2.59 11.88 2.04
C TYR A 198 3.31 13.24 1.93
N LEU A 199 4.65 13.22 1.92
CA LEU A 199 5.46 14.44 1.83
C LEU A 199 5.27 15.16 0.48
N LYS A 200 5.11 14.42 -0.62
CA LYS A 200 4.88 15.00 -1.96
C LYS A 200 3.55 15.75 -2.06
N ILE A 201 2.53 15.31 -1.34
CA ILE A 201 1.25 16.02 -1.24
C ILE A 201 1.38 17.20 -0.27
N ALA A 202 1.95 16.96 0.92
CA ALA A 202 2.06 17.97 1.96
C ALA A 202 2.92 19.19 1.54
N GLN A 203 3.95 18.99 0.71
CA GLN A 203 4.80 20.07 0.21
C GLN A 203 4.05 21.13 -0.61
N ASP A 204 2.89 20.77 -1.16
CA ASP A 204 2.05 21.65 -1.97
C ASP A 204 1.07 22.48 -1.14
N LEU A 205 0.94 22.20 0.16
CA LEU A 205 0.19 23.04 1.09
C LEU A 205 0.83 24.43 1.19
N ASP A 206 0.00 25.49 1.23
CA ASP A 206 0.48 26.87 1.20
C ASP A 206 1.39 27.24 2.38
N MET A 207 1.10 26.68 3.56
CA MET A 207 1.87 26.93 4.79
C MET A 207 3.08 25.99 4.97
N PHE A 208 3.25 24.99 4.09
CA PHE A 208 4.36 24.04 4.20
C PHE A 208 5.71 24.74 4.06
N GLY A 209 6.58 24.51 5.05
CA GLY A 209 7.95 25.02 5.08
C GLY A 209 8.05 26.54 5.24
N VAL A 210 7.00 27.21 5.71
CA VAL A 210 6.96 28.67 5.89
C VAL A 210 7.16 29.03 7.36
N ASN A 211 8.21 29.79 7.67
CA ASN A 211 8.42 30.35 9.01
C ASN A 211 7.87 31.78 9.06
N TYR A 212 6.77 32.00 9.80
CA TYR A 212 6.09 33.30 9.87
C TYR A 212 6.61 34.17 11.01
N PHE A 213 6.97 35.41 10.70
CA PHE A 213 7.34 36.44 11.66
C PHE A 213 6.43 37.65 11.51
N LEU A 214 5.83 38.11 12.61
CA LEU A 214 5.03 39.33 12.62
C LEU A 214 5.96 40.55 12.57
N ILE A 215 5.76 41.40 11.57
CA ILE A 215 6.54 42.60 11.31
C ILE A 215 5.62 43.79 11.01
N THR A 216 6.17 45.00 11.01
CA THR A 216 5.51 46.19 10.47
C THR A 216 6.34 46.82 9.37
N ASN A 217 5.67 47.44 8.38
CA ASN A 217 6.33 48.26 7.37
C ASN A 217 6.55 49.70 7.88
N LYS A 218 7.05 50.61 7.03
CA LYS A 218 7.27 52.03 7.40
C LYS A 218 5.99 52.79 7.75
N LYS A 219 4.83 52.37 7.23
CA LYS A 219 3.52 52.93 7.54
C LYS A 219 2.88 52.34 8.80
N ASN A 220 3.60 51.48 9.52
CA ASN A 220 3.11 50.71 10.68
C ASN A 220 2.00 49.71 10.37
N THR A 221 1.85 49.30 9.11
CA THR A 221 0.93 48.22 8.73
C THR A 221 1.51 46.89 9.20
N ALA A 222 0.75 46.15 10.02
CA ALA A 222 1.15 44.87 10.58
C ALA A 222 0.93 43.74 9.56
N VAL A 223 1.99 43.03 9.21
CA VAL A 223 2.02 41.96 8.20
C VAL A 223 2.91 40.82 8.66
N TYR A 224 2.80 39.65 8.04
CA TYR A 224 3.76 38.57 8.27
C TYR A 224 4.80 38.53 7.16
N VAL A 225 6.07 38.35 7.52
CA VAL A 225 7.09 37.85 6.61
C VAL A 225 7.23 36.34 6.80
N GLY A 226 7.07 35.57 5.73
CA GLY A 226 7.31 34.14 5.69
C GLY A 226 8.65 33.83 5.03
N VAL A 227 9.55 33.18 5.77
CA VAL A 227 10.81 32.67 5.23
C VAL A 227 10.60 31.27 4.70
N THR A 228 10.98 31.03 3.45
CA THR A 228 10.83 29.74 2.76
C THR A 228 12.13 29.31 2.08
N ALA A 229 12.18 28.07 1.60
CA ALA A 229 13.30 27.58 0.78
C ALA A 229 13.46 28.36 -0.54
N LEU A 230 12.42 29.04 -1.03
CA LEU A 230 12.38 29.74 -2.32
C LEU A 230 12.64 31.26 -2.23
N GLY A 231 12.40 31.85 -1.05
CA GLY A 231 12.52 33.29 -0.84
C GLY A 231 11.74 33.80 0.39
N LEU A 232 11.54 35.11 0.42
CA LEU A 232 10.70 35.80 1.40
C LEU A 232 9.33 36.10 0.82
N ASN A 233 8.27 35.84 1.57
CA ASN A 233 6.91 36.12 1.19
C ASN A 233 6.27 37.08 2.20
N ILE A 234 5.47 38.05 1.75
CA ILE A 234 4.73 38.95 2.64
C ILE A 234 3.26 38.56 2.62
N TYR A 235 2.65 38.45 3.79
CA TYR A 235 1.27 38.03 3.99
C TYR A 235 0.51 39.06 4.81
N SER A 236 -0.80 39.22 4.56
CA SER A 236 -1.63 40.04 5.44
C SER A 236 -1.77 39.35 6.80
N LYS A 237 -2.20 40.10 7.81
CA LYS A 237 -2.37 39.56 9.16
C LYS A 237 -3.47 38.49 9.24
N GLU A 238 -4.46 38.59 8.35
CA GLU A 238 -5.64 37.73 8.29
C GLU A 238 -5.47 36.53 7.34
N ASN A 239 -4.51 36.59 6.40
CA ASN A 239 -4.31 35.56 5.38
C ASN A 239 -2.87 35.06 5.35
N LYS A 240 -2.62 33.93 6.01
CA LYS A 240 -1.31 33.22 5.97
C LYS A 240 -1.16 32.23 4.81
N LEU A 241 -2.23 31.96 4.05
CA LEU A 241 -2.19 31.02 2.91
C LEU A 241 -1.65 31.74 1.67
N THR A 242 -2.23 32.89 1.33
CA THR A 242 -1.92 33.61 0.10
C THR A 242 -0.97 34.76 0.37
N PRO A 243 0.27 34.74 -0.15
CA PRO A 243 1.15 35.89 -0.07
C PRO A 243 0.63 37.05 -0.94
N MET A 244 0.88 38.28 -0.50
CA MET A 244 0.59 39.52 -1.24
C MET A 244 1.74 39.93 -2.16
N THR A 245 2.98 39.62 -1.78
CA THR A 245 4.18 39.83 -2.61
C THR A 245 5.28 38.85 -2.19
N THR A 246 6.27 38.66 -3.05
CA THR A 246 7.37 37.71 -2.86
C THR A 246 8.70 38.32 -3.29
N PHE A 247 9.80 37.94 -2.63
CA PHE A 247 11.18 38.30 -2.94
C PHE A 247 12.01 37.01 -3.01
N PRO A 248 12.17 36.42 -4.21
CA PRO A 248 13.01 35.26 -4.45
C PRO A 248 14.46 35.44 -4.01
N TRP A 249 15.11 34.35 -3.58
CA TRP A 249 16.50 34.43 -3.10
C TRP A 249 17.50 34.95 -4.14
N ASN A 250 17.33 34.68 -5.44
CA ASN A 250 18.19 35.21 -6.50
C ASN A 250 18.09 36.74 -6.69
N GLU A 251 17.03 37.38 -6.19
CA GLU A 251 16.88 38.84 -6.24
C GLU A 251 17.46 39.53 -5.01
N ILE A 252 17.77 38.79 -3.95
CA ILE A 252 18.24 39.34 -2.68
C ILE A 252 19.77 39.37 -2.68
N ARG A 253 20.33 40.55 -2.43
CA ARG A 253 21.78 40.78 -2.36
C ARG A 253 22.32 40.57 -0.95
N ASN A 254 21.64 41.19 0.01
CA ASN A 254 22.12 41.30 1.38
C ASN A 254 20.97 41.46 2.35
N ILE A 255 21.08 40.79 3.49
CA ILE A 255 20.13 40.88 4.60
C ILE A 255 20.90 41.24 5.86
N SER A 256 20.39 42.19 6.63
CA SER A 256 21.00 42.63 7.89
C SER A 256 19.93 43.21 8.81
N PHE A 257 20.23 43.39 10.09
CA PHE A 257 19.34 44.07 11.02
C PHE A 257 20.12 44.96 11.98
N ASP A 258 19.47 46.01 12.47
CA ASP A 258 19.96 46.88 13.53
C ASP A 258 18.84 47.11 14.56
N GLY A 259 19.01 46.54 15.74
CA GLY A 259 17.99 46.51 16.78
C GLY A 259 16.67 45.93 16.27
N LYS A 260 15.64 46.79 16.18
CA LYS A 260 14.31 46.42 15.69
C LYS A 260 14.15 46.53 14.17
N LYS A 261 15.07 47.20 13.48
CA LYS A 261 15.01 47.42 12.03
C LYS A 261 15.66 46.24 11.30
N PHE A 262 15.01 45.75 10.25
CA PHE A 262 15.51 44.68 9.39
C PHE A 262 15.58 45.18 7.95
N PHE A 263 16.72 44.99 7.30
CA PHE A 263 17.04 45.52 5.99
C PHE A 263 17.21 44.38 4.99
N VAL A 264 16.48 44.47 3.88
CA VAL A 264 16.61 43.56 2.73
C VAL A 264 17.00 44.39 1.51
N LYS A 265 18.20 44.16 0.98
CA LYS A 265 18.72 44.82 -0.23
C LYS A 265 18.61 43.87 -1.40
N THR A 266 18.17 44.36 -2.56
CA THR A 266 17.96 43.56 -3.78
C THR A 266 18.99 43.87 -4.87
N ASN A 267 19.06 43.01 -5.89
CA ASN A 267 20.11 42.96 -6.93
C ASN A 267 19.90 43.91 -8.15
N GLU A 268 18.98 44.89 -8.13
CA GLU A 268 18.71 45.72 -9.33
C GLU A 268 19.83 46.72 -9.69
N GLU A 269 20.23 46.75 -10.98
CA GLU A 269 21.38 47.49 -11.54
C GLU A 269 21.34 49.02 -11.39
N LYS A 270 20.15 49.64 -11.30
CA LYS A 270 19.99 51.11 -11.36
C LYS A 270 19.59 51.79 -10.05
N GLY A 271 19.83 51.13 -8.93
CA GLY A 271 19.67 51.70 -7.60
C GLY A 271 19.47 50.56 -6.61
N ASN A 272 20.19 50.61 -5.48
CA ASN A 272 20.02 49.65 -4.39
C ASN A 272 18.58 49.73 -3.86
N VAL A 273 17.64 49.01 -4.45
CA VAL A 273 16.28 48.91 -3.94
C VAL A 273 16.35 48.11 -2.65
N ALA A 274 16.07 48.80 -1.55
CA ALA A 274 16.08 48.24 -0.21
C ALA A 274 14.70 48.41 0.40
N THR A 275 14.18 47.33 0.99
CA THR A 275 13.02 47.41 1.87
C THR A 275 13.45 47.30 3.32
N THR A 276 12.70 47.95 4.20
CA THR A 276 12.95 47.92 5.63
C THR A 276 11.65 47.61 6.36
N PHE A 277 11.70 46.61 7.22
CA PHE A 277 10.60 46.29 8.12
C PHE A 277 11.08 46.22 9.57
N TYR A 278 10.12 46.24 10.49
CA TYR A 278 10.37 46.38 11.91
C TYR A 278 9.78 45.20 12.67
N SER A 279 10.55 44.65 13.60
CA SER A 279 10.08 43.63 14.55
C SER A 279 9.83 44.25 15.92
N GLU A 280 8.88 43.70 16.68
CA GLU A 280 8.60 44.16 18.04
C GLU A 280 9.83 44.03 18.95
N LYS A 281 10.60 42.95 18.78
CA LYS A 281 11.77 42.57 19.59
C LYS A 281 12.97 42.26 18.70
N ALA A 282 14.15 42.75 19.08
CA ALA A 282 15.40 42.52 18.34
C ALA A 282 15.79 41.03 18.25
N ARG A 283 15.36 40.21 19.21
CA ARG A 283 15.54 38.75 19.18
C ARG A 283 14.90 38.12 17.93
N ASN A 284 13.70 38.57 17.55
CA ASN A 284 12.99 38.03 16.39
C ASN A 284 13.79 38.28 15.11
N ASN A 285 14.41 39.47 15.00
CA ASN A 285 15.29 39.79 13.87
C ASN A 285 16.53 38.89 13.81
N LYS A 286 17.09 38.49 14.96
CA LYS A 286 18.21 37.55 15.02
C LYS A 286 17.81 36.17 14.50
N GLU A 287 16.68 35.64 14.97
CA GLU A 287 16.16 34.34 14.51
C GLU A 287 15.76 34.38 13.01
N LEU A 288 15.12 35.47 12.60
CA LEU A 288 14.78 35.73 11.20
C LEU A 288 16.03 35.79 10.32
N LEU A 289 17.09 36.50 10.73
CA LEU A 289 18.35 36.55 10.01
C LEU A 289 18.98 35.16 9.90
N ASP A 290 19.05 34.41 11.00
CA ASP A 290 19.64 33.06 11.03
C ASP A 290 18.89 32.11 10.05
N LEU A 291 17.57 32.25 9.92
CA LEU A 291 16.77 31.47 8.96
C LEU A 291 16.97 31.96 7.52
N CYS A 292 17.03 33.28 7.28
CA CYS A 292 17.26 33.84 5.96
C CYS A 292 18.62 33.42 5.40
N VAL A 293 19.68 33.53 6.21
CA VAL A 293 21.04 33.14 5.82
C VAL A 293 21.09 31.66 5.46
N GLY A 294 20.59 30.78 6.33
CA GLY A 294 20.63 29.34 6.06
C GLY A 294 19.78 28.92 4.85
N ASN A 295 18.58 29.50 4.66
CA ASN A 295 17.78 29.20 3.46
C ASN A 295 18.45 29.71 2.18
N HIS A 296 19.04 30.91 2.21
CA HIS A 296 19.76 31.48 1.07
C HIS A 296 21.01 30.66 0.71
N GLU A 297 21.79 30.21 1.71
CA GLU A 297 22.94 29.33 1.49
C GLU A 297 22.53 28.00 0.83
N LEU A 298 21.46 27.36 1.31
CA LEU A 298 20.94 26.14 0.72
C LEU A 298 20.38 26.36 -0.69
N TYR A 299 19.69 27.47 -0.91
CA TYR A 299 19.21 27.87 -2.24
C TYR A 299 20.35 28.02 -3.24
N MET A 300 21.47 28.65 -2.84
CA MET A 300 22.65 28.78 -3.68
C MET A 300 23.37 27.43 -3.89
N LYS A 301 23.36 26.57 -2.87
CA LYS A 301 23.94 25.22 -2.97
C LYS A 301 23.19 24.35 -3.99
N ARG A 302 21.86 24.40 -4.02
CA ARG A 302 21.01 23.62 -4.97
C ARG A 302 21.21 24.01 -6.44
N ARG A 303 21.71 25.21 -6.71
CA ARG A 303 22.00 25.73 -8.05
C ARG A 303 23.41 25.41 -8.54
N LYS A 304 24.19 24.72 -7.71
CA LYS A 304 25.48 24.17 -8.08
C LYS A 304 25.30 22.67 -8.34
N PRO A 305 26.11 22.06 -9.21
CA PRO A 305 26.12 20.62 -9.38
C PRO A 305 26.31 19.90 -8.03
N ASP A 306 25.60 18.79 -7.85
CA ASP A 306 25.74 17.94 -6.67
C ASP A 306 27.20 17.51 -6.50
N THR A 307 27.70 17.54 -5.26
CA THR A 307 29.01 16.97 -4.93
C THR A 307 29.04 15.47 -5.23
N MET A 308 30.23 14.91 -5.49
CA MET A 308 30.39 13.47 -5.77
C MET A 308 29.77 12.56 -4.70
N GLU A 309 29.86 12.93 -3.41
CA GLU A 309 29.23 12.18 -2.31
C GLU A 309 27.69 12.13 -2.45
N ILE A 310 27.06 13.27 -2.74
CA ILE A 310 25.60 13.35 -2.95
C ILE A 310 25.19 12.55 -4.18
N GLN A 311 25.95 12.64 -5.28
CA GLN A 311 25.66 11.89 -6.49
C GLN A 311 25.74 10.37 -6.25
N GLN A 312 26.77 9.90 -5.54
CA GLN A 312 26.90 8.49 -5.15
C GLN A 312 25.76 8.06 -4.25
N MET A 313 25.39 8.88 -3.25
CA MET A 313 24.29 8.58 -2.34
C MET A 313 22.95 8.48 -3.10
N LYS A 314 22.68 9.38 -4.05
CA LYS A 314 21.49 9.32 -4.92
C LYS A 314 21.48 8.10 -5.82
N ALA A 315 22.62 7.76 -6.43
CA ALA A 315 22.75 6.59 -7.30
C ALA A 315 22.51 5.29 -6.52
N GLN A 316 23.14 5.14 -5.35
CA GLN A 316 22.95 4.00 -4.46
C GLN A 316 21.50 3.86 -4.00
N ALA A 317 20.87 4.96 -3.55
CA ALA A 317 19.47 4.94 -3.13
C ALA A 317 18.53 4.56 -4.28
N LYS A 318 18.81 5.02 -5.51
CA LYS A 318 18.03 4.66 -6.69
C LYS A 318 18.18 3.17 -7.05
N GLU A 319 19.40 2.65 -7.03
CA GLU A 319 19.68 1.24 -7.31
C GLU A 319 19.01 0.33 -6.26
N GLU A 320 19.10 0.70 -4.98
CA GLU A 320 18.46 -0.05 -3.90
C GLU A 320 16.94 -0.07 -4.03
N ARG A 321 16.31 1.08 -4.32
CA ARG A 321 14.85 1.15 -4.59
C ARG A 321 14.46 0.28 -5.79
N GLN A 322 15.23 0.34 -6.89
CA GLN A 322 14.97 -0.49 -8.07
C GLN A 322 15.10 -1.98 -7.76
N ARG A 323 16.12 -2.37 -7.00
CA ARG A 323 16.34 -3.77 -6.58
C ARG A 323 15.17 -4.28 -5.73
N ARG A 324 14.75 -3.51 -4.72
CA ARG A 324 13.59 -3.86 -3.87
C ARG A 324 12.30 -3.98 -4.69
N HIS A 325 12.10 -3.09 -5.66
CA HIS A 325 10.94 -3.13 -6.55
C HIS A 325 10.92 -4.40 -7.42
N ILE A 326 12.07 -4.78 -8.01
CA ILE A 326 12.20 -6.01 -8.79
C ILE A 326 11.93 -7.25 -7.93
N GLU A 327 12.50 -7.29 -6.73
CA GLU A 327 12.32 -8.40 -5.78
C GLU A 327 10.86 -8.53 -5.35
N ARG A 328 10.18 -7.41 -5.01
CA ARG A 328 8.76 -7.39 -4.69
C ARG A 328 7.91 -7.89 -5.85
N ASN A 329 8.16 -7.44 -7.07
CA ASN A 329 7.41 -7.86 -8.25
C ASN A 329 7.66 -9.34 -8.62
N LYS A 330 8.84 -9.87 -8.29
CA LYS A 330 9.13 -11.30 -8.42
C LYS A 330 8.33 -12.10 -7.41
N LEU A 331 8.36 -11.70 -6.14
CA LEU A 331 7.62 -12.37 -5.06
C LEU A 331 6.11 -12.33 -5.30
N ALA A 332 5.57 -11.19 -5.74
CA ALA A 332 4.15 -11.05 -6.07
C ALA A 332 3.70 -12.01 -7.19
N ARG A 333 4.51 -12.12 -8.26
CA ARG A 333 4.24 -13.09 -9.34
C ARG A 333 4.33 -14.53 -8.86
N GLU A 334 5.31 -14.85 -8.02
CA GLU A 334 5.45 -16.20 -7.46
C GLU A 334 4.24 -16.57 -6.57
N LYS A 335 3.79 -15.62 -5.73
CA LYS A 335 2.58 -15.79 -4.92
C LYS A 335 1.34 -16.02 -5.77
N GLN A 336 1.15 -15.23 -6.83
CA GLN A 336 0.03 -15.39 -7.75
C GLN A 336 0.04 -16.76 -8.44
N LEU A 337 1.18 -17.17 -9.00
CA LEU A 337 1.32 -18.49 -9.63
C LEU A 337 1.03 -19.64 -8.66
N ARG A 338 1.41 -19.47 -7.39
CA ARG A 338 1.11 -20.45 -6.34
C ARG A 338 -0.38 -20.52 -6.03
N GLU A 339 -1.05 -19.37 -5.88
CA GLU A 339 -2.50 -19.32 -5.64
C GLU A 339 -3.28 -19.94 -6.82
N GLU A 340 -2.87 -19.66 -8.06
CA GLU A 340 -3.45 -20.28 -9.26
C GLU A 340 -3.25 -21.80 -9.27
N ALA A 341 -2.05 -22.29 -8.94
CA ALA A 341 -1.77 -23.73 -8.86
C ALA A 341 -2.54 -24.43 -7.74
N GLU A 342 -2.69 -23.78 -6.57
CA GLU A 342 -3.50 -24.30 -5.45
C GLU A 342 -4.99 -24.38 -5.84
N GLN A 343 -5.51 -23.37 -6.55
CA GLN A 343 -6.88 -23.37 -7.06
C GLN A 343 -7.10 -24.45 -8.13
N GLU A 344 -6.18 -24.62 -9.07
CA GLU A 344 -6.24 -25.69 -10.07
C GLU A 344 -6.20 -27.08 -9.42
N ARG A 345 -5.34 -27.27 -8.41
CA ARG A 345 -5.29 -28.52 -7.63
C ARG A 345 -6.61 -28.78 -6.91
N ALA A 346 -7.19 -27.79 -6.25
CA ALA A 346 -8.49 -27.93 -5.58
C ALA A 346 -9.62 -28.27 -6.57
N ASN A 347 -9.60 -27.65 -7.76
CA ASN A 347 -10.55 -27.96 -8.82
C ASN A 347 -10.37 -29.39 -9.36
N MET A 348 -9.13 -29.84 -9.55
CA MET A 348 -8.83 -31.23 -9.95
C MET A 348 -9.26 -32.23 -8.89
N GLU A 349 -9.00 -31.97 -7.61
CA GLU A 349 -9.40 -32.82 -6.50
C GLU A 349 -10.92 -32.97 -6.41
N LYS A 350 -11.65 -31.86 -6.56
CA LYS A 350 -13.13 -31.88 -6.64
C LYS A 350 -13.62 -32.71 -7.82
N ARG A 351 -12.98 -32.60 -8.99
CA ARG A 351 -13.34 -33.38 -10.18
C ARG A 351 -13.05 -34.87 -9.99
N LEU A 352 -11.93 -35.22 -9.36
CA LEU A 352 -11.60 -36.61 -9.02
C LEU A 352 -12.62 -37.20 -8.05
N MET A 353 -13.03 -36.45 -7.03
CA MET A 353 -14.07 -36.87 -6.08
C MET A 353 -15.40 -37.14 -6.80
N GLN A 354 -15.81 -36.24 -7.70
CA GLN A 354 -17.03 -36.44 -8.50
C GLN A 354 -16.94 -37.69 -9.39
N LEU A 355 -15.80 -37.91 -10.06
CA LEU A 355 -15.61 -39.12 -10.89
C LEU A 355 -15.60 -40.40 -10.03
N GLN A 356 -15.07 -40.36 -8.82
CA GLN A 356 -15.10 -41.48 -7.88
C GLN A 356 -16.53 -41.78 -7.41
N GLU A 357 -17.33 -40.77 -7.11
CA GLU A 357 -18.75 -40.92 -6.75
C GLU A 357 -19.55 -41.51 -7.92
N GLU A 358 -19.35 -41.00 -9.14
CA GLU A 358 -19.98 -41.54 -10.35
C GLU A 358 -19.58 -43.01 -10.59
N MET A 359 -18.30 -43.35 -10.41
CA MET A 359 -17.83 -44.73 -10.53
C MET A 359 -18.43 -45.64 -9.44
N ALA A 360 -18.52 -45.17 -8.20
CA ALA A 360 -19.12 -45.92 -7.10
C ALA A 360 -20.62 -46.17 -7.33
N ALA A 361 -21.35 -45.15 -7.77
CA ALA A 361 -22.77 -45.28 -8.13
C ALA A 361 -22.98 -46.24 -9.30
N ALA A 362 -22.13 -46.18 -10.32
CA ALA A 362 -22.19 -47.10 -11.45
C ALA A 362 -21.86 -48.55 -11.05
N ASN A 363 -20.85 -48.77 -10.20
CA ASN A 363 -20.53 -50.09 -9.66
C ASN A 363 -21.66 -50.65 -8.77
N GLU A 364 -22.29 -49.81 -7.95
CA GLU A 364 -23.41 -50.24 -7.12
C GLU A 364 -24.65 -50.59 -7.97
N ALA A 365 -24.95 -49.78 -8.99
CA ALA A 365 -26.00 -50.08 -9.96
C ALA A 365 -25.72 -51.39 -10.70
N LEU A 366 -24.46 -51.64 -11.07
CA LEU A 366 -24.04 -52.89 -11.69
C LEU A 366 -24.27 -54.08 -10.75
N ARG A 367 -23.83 -53.99 -9.49
CA ARG A 367 -24.02 -55.05 -8.49
C ARG A 367 -25.51 -55.36 -8.28
N ARG A 368 -26.36 -54.33 -8.15
CA ARG A 368 -27.82 -54.53 -8.03
C ARG A 368 -28.41 -55.21 -9.27
N SER A 369 -27.91 -54.90 -10.46
CA SER A 369 -28.34 -55.54 -11.70
C SER A 369 -27.94 -57.02 -11.75
N GLU A 370 -26.72 -57.34 -11.32
CA GLU A 370 -26.21 -58.73 -11.24
C GLU A 370 -27.04 -59.55 -10.24
N GLU A 371 -27.27 -59.03 -9.02
CA GLU A 371 -28.12 -59.66 -8.00
C GLU A 371 -29.56 -59.91 -8.51
N ALA A 372 -30.15 -58.95 -9.24
CA ALA A 372 -31.48 -59.10 -9.82
C ALA A 372 -31.51 -60.18 -10.93
N ALA A 373 -30.47 -60.25 -11.76
CA ALA A 373 -30.35 -61.25 -12.81
C ALA A 373 -30.21 -62.68 -12.22
N GLU A 374 -29.46 -62.84 -11.12
CA GLU A 374 -29.35 -64.12 -10.40
C GLU A 374 -30.69 -64.57 -9.82
N LEU A 375 -31.42 -63.67 -9.16
CA LEU A 375 -32.75 -63.97 -8.61
C LEU A 375 -33.75 -64.37 -9.70
N LEU A 376 -33.73 -63.68 -10.85
CA LEU A 376 -34.58 -64.03 -11.99
C LEU A 376 -34.19 -65.38 -12.59
N ALA A 377 -32.90 -65.69 -12.69
CA ALA A 377 -32.43 -66.99 -13.16
C ALA A 377 -32.86 -68.14 -12.21
N GLU A 378 -32.77 -67.92 -10.91
CA GLU A 378 -33.21 -68.91 -9.91
C GLU A 378 -34.73 -69.11 -9.93
N LYS A 379 -35.50 -68.02 -10.04
CA LYS A 379 -36.96 -68.10 -10.19
C LYS A 379 -37.34 -68.88 -11.44
N ASN A 380 -36.62 -68.67 -12.54
CA ASN A 380 -36.82 -69.39 -13.79
C ASN A 380 -36.56 -70.89 -13.61
N ARG A 381 -35.42 -71.25 -12.99
CA ARG A 381 -35.08 -72.65 -12.69
C ARG A 381 -36.14 -73.35 -11.85
N LEU A 382 -36.63 -72.70 -10.80
CA LEU A 382 -37.71 -73.24 -9.95
C LEU A 382 -39.02 -73.42 -10.74
N ALA A 383 -39.37 -72.45 -11.60
CA ALA A 383 -40.56 -72.56 -12.45
C ALA A 383 -40.46 -73.72 -13.46
N GLU A 384 -39.28 -73.95 -14.04
CA GLU A 384 -39.01 -75.10 -14.91
C GLU A 384 -39.14 -76.43 -14.15
N GLU A 385 -38.55 -76.54 -12.96
CA GLU A 385 -38.64 -77.73 -12.11
C GLU A 385 -40.09 -78.02 -11.69
N GLU A 386 -40.86 -76.99 -11.30
CA GLU A 386 -42.29 -77.12 -10.98
C GLU A 386 -43.12 -77.57 -12.19
N ALA A 387 -42.86 -77.02 -13.38
CA ALA A 387 -43.55 -77.40 -14.61
C ALA A 387 -43.26 -78.86 -14.99
N LEU A 388 -42.01 -79.32 -14.85
CA LEU A 388 -41.62 -80.71 -15.05
C LEU A 388 -42.30 -81.65 -14.05
N LEU A 389 -42.35 -81.27 -12.78
CA LEU A 389 -43.01 -82.08 -11.75
C LEU A 389 -44.52 -82.22 -12.01
N LEU A 390 -45.19 -81.13 -12.40
CA LEU A 390 -46.60 -81.16 -12.79
C LEU A 390 -46.83 -82.03 -14.02
N SER A 391 -45.94 -81.96 -15.01
CA SER A 391 -45.99 -82.82 -16.20
C SER A 391 -45.82 -84.30 -15.86
N HIS A 392 -44.87 -84.65 -14.98
CA HIS A 392 -44.67 -86.02 -14.52
C HIS A 392 -45.91 -86.56 -13.78
N LYS A 393 -46.49 -85.77 -12.87
CA LYS A 393 -47.72 -86.14 -12.16
C LYS A 393 -48.89 -86.35 -13.13
N ALA A 394 -49.02 -85.50 -14.16
CA ALA A 394 -50.07 -85.65 -15.17
C ALA A 394 -49.91 -86.98 -15.93
N LEU A 395 -48.68 -87.34 -16.30
CA LEU A 395 -48.38 -88.60 -16.96
C LEU A 395 -48.68 -89.82 -16.07
N GLU A 396 -48.36 -89.76 -14.77
CA GLU A 396 -48.71 -90.84 -13.82
C GLU A 396 -50.22 -91.05 -13.72
N VAL A 397 -51.00 -89.96 -13.63
CA VAL A 397 -52.47 -90.04 -13.59
C VAL A 397 -53.03 -90.60 -14.90
N GLU A 398 -52.50 -90.21 -16.07
CA GLU A 398 -52.90 -90.78 -17.37
C GLU A 398 -52.61 -92.27 -17.48
N GLN A 399 -51.45 -92.72 -16.97
CA GLN A 399 -51.10 -94.14 -16.94
C GLN A 399 -52.06 -94.92 -16.03
N GLU A 400 -52.43 -94.36 -14.88
CA GLU A 400 -53.39 -94.98 -13.96
C GLU A 400 -54.82 -95.00 -14.56
N ILE A 401 -55.24 -93.93 -15.23
CA ILE A 401 -56.49 -93.90 -16.02
C ILE A 401 -56.48 -95.00 -17.07
N SER A 402 -55.38 -95.16 -17.80
CA SER A 402 -55.25 -96.19 -18.85
C SER A 402 -55.34 -97.61 -18.26
N ARG A 403 -54.74 -97.84 -17.09
CA ARG A 403 -54.87 -99.11 -16.36
C ARG A 403 -56.31 -99.36 -15.92
N MET A 404 -56.97 -98.36 -15.31
CA MET A 404 -58.37 -98.45 -14.89
C MET A 404 -59.31 -98.77 -16.07
N ARG A 405 -59.11 -98.11 -17.23
CA ARG A 405 -59.86 -98.39 -18.47
C ARG A 405 -59.64 -99.82 -18.97
N MET A 406 -58.42 -100.34 -18.91
CA MET A 406 -58.12 -101.72 -19.32
C MET A 406 -58.72 -102.76 -18.37
N THR A 407 -58.73 -102.52 -17.06
CA THR A 407 -59.37 -103.41 -16.07
C THR A 407 -60.90 -103.41 -16.16
N ALA A 408 -61.51 -102.28 -16.51
CA ALA A 408 -62.98 -102.12 -16.61
C ALA A 408 -63.62 -102.86 -17.79
N ARG A 409 -62.84 -103.41 -18.74
CA ARG A 409 -63.33 -104.11 -19.93
C ARG A 409 -64.01 -105.47 -19.64
N LYS A 410 -64.28 -105.84 -18.38
CA LYS A 410 -64.74 -107.19 -17.99
C LYS A 410 -66.12 -107.33 -17.33
N THR A 411 -66.88 -106.28 -17.03
CA THR A 411 -68.22 -106.41 -16.43
C THR A 411 -69.08 -105.17 -16.69
N GLU A 412 -70.30 -105.33 -17.24
CA GLU A 412 -71.16 -104.22 -17.68
C GLU A 412 -71.79 -103.42 -16.51
N GLU A 413 -71.81 -103.95 -15.28
CA GLU A 413 -72.48 -103.31 -14.13
C GLU A 413 -71.57 -102.41 -13.27
N GLU A 414 -70.23 -102.53 -13.34
CA GLU A 414 -69.30 -101.61 -12.65
C GLU A 414 -68.97 -100.34 -13.47
N LYS A 415 -69.42 -100.32 -14.73
CA LYS A 415 -69.09 -99.32 -15.75
C LYS A 415 -69.47 -97.90 -15.36
N ILE A 416 -70.67 -97.68 -14.82
CA ILE A 416 -71.20 -96.32 -14.55
C ILE A 416 -70.47 -95.64 -13.37
N TYR A 417 -70.14 -96.41 -12.31
CA TYR A 417 -69.43 -95.88 -11.15
C TYR A 417 -67.97 -95.54 -11.50
N LEU A 418 -67.30 -96.41 -12.25
CA LEU A 418 -65.92 -96.20 -12.67
C LEU A 418 -65.80 -95.12 -13.74
N GLU A 419 -66.80 -94.94 -14.60
CA GLU A 419 -66.88 -93.87 -15.61
C GLU A 419 -66.95 -92.49 -14.96
N ARG A 420 -67.74 -92.32 -13.89
CA ARG A 420 -67.75 -91.07 -13.11
C ARG A 420 -66.37 -90.78 -12.49
N LYS A 421 -65.73 -91.78 -11.88
CA LYS A 421 -64.39 -91.63 -11.28
C LYS A 421 -63.29 -91.36 -12.32
N THR A 422 -63.42 -91.96 -13.51
CA THR A 422 -62.54 -91.71 -14.66
C THR A 422 -62.72 -90.30 -15.18
N GLN A 423 -63.97 -89.83 -15.29
CA GLN A 423 -64.29 -88.47 -15.72
C GLN A 423 -63.80 -87.41 -14.71
N GLU A 424 -63.89 -87.69 -13.40
CA GLU A 424 -63.31 -86.85 -12.35
C GLU A 424 -61.78 -86.81 -12.42
N ALA A 425 -61.11 -87.94 -12.68
CA ALA A 425 -59.65 -88.00 -12.87
C ALA A 425 -59.18 -87.33 -14.17
N GLU A 426 -59.95 -87.45 -15.25
CA GLU A 426 -59.71 -86.73 -16.51
C GLU A 426 -59.83 -85.22 -16.33
N LEU A 427 -60.82 -84.75 -15.56
CA LEU A 427 -60.96 -83.34 -15.22
C LEU A 427 -59.75 -82.85 -14.41
N LEU A 428 -59.29 -83.62 -13.43
CA LEU A 428 -58.09 -83.30 -12.65
C LEU A 428 -56.82 -83.25 -13.52
N THR A 429 -56.68 -84.18 -14.46
CA THR A 429 -55.56 -84.23 -15.40
C THR A 429 -55.58 -83.01 -16.33
N ALA A 430 -56.77 -82.66 -16.87
CA ALA A 430 -56.93 -81.48 -17.71
C ALA A 430 -56.60 -80.18 -16.95
N GLN A 431 -57.00 -80.10 -15.67
CA GLN A 431 -56.63 -78.98 -14.80
C GLN A 431 -55.10 -78.90 -14.58
N MET A 432 -54.44 -80.03 -14.32
CA MET A 432 -52.98 -80.07 -14.14
C MET A 432 -52.20 -79.74 -15.43
N ILE A 433 -52.69 -80.18 -16.60
CA ILE A 433 -52.10 -79.84 -17.89
C ILE A 433 -52.24 -78.35 -18.18
N GLU A 434 -53.41 -77.76 -17.90
CA GLU A 434 -53.64 -76.32 -18.08
C GLU A 434 -52.79 -75.50 -17.11
N GLU A 435 -52.62 -75.96 -15.86
CA GLU A 435 -51.71 -75.32 -14.91
C GLU A 435 -50.25 -75.43 -15.35
N SER A 436 -49.82 -76.60 -15.82
CA SER A 436 -48.49 -76.82 -16.41
C SER A 436 -48.25 -75.87 -17.60
N ARG A 437 -49.22 -75.74 -18.50
CA ARG A 437 -49.15 -74.82 -19.65
C ARG A 437 -49.00 -73.36 -19.21
N LYS A 438 -49.75 -72.94 -18.18
CA LYS A 438 -49.60 -71.60 -17.59
C LYS A 438 -48.21 -71.37 -17.00
N ARG A 439 -47.64 -72.37 -16.30
CA ARG A 439 -46.27 -72.28 -15.77
C ARG A 439 -45.20 -72.24 -16.85
N VAL A 440 -45.38 -72.96 -17.95
CA VAL A 440 -44.48 -72.86 -19.12
C VAL A 440 -44.53 -71.47 -19.75
N MET A 441 -45.71 -70.85 -19.88
CA MET A 441 -45.82 -69.48 -20.38
C MET A 441 -45.17 -68.46 -19.42
N GLU A 442 -45.32 -68.64 -18.11
CA GLU A 442 -44.64 -67.81 -17.11
C GLU A 442 -43.11 -67.97 -17.19
N THR A 443 -42.63 -69.20 -17.39
CA THR A 443 -41.21 -69.52 -17.61
C THR A 443 -40.67 -68.81 -18.84
N GLU A 444 -41.38 -68.87 -19.97
CA GLU A 444 -40.96 -68.20 -21.22
C GLU A 444 -40.95 -66.67 -21.05
N LYS A 445 -41.90 -66.13 -20.27
CA LYS A 445 -41.90 -64.70 -19.92
C LYS A 445 -40.68 -64.33 -19.07
N LEU A 446 -40.39 -65.10 -18.01
CA LEU A 446 -39.23 -64.88 -17.15
C LEU A 446 -37.90 -65.04 -17.91
N LYS A 447 -37.84 -65.95 -18.87
CA LYS A 447 -36.67 -66.15 -19.76
C LYS A 447 -36.42 -64.92 -20.64
N ASN A 448 -37.48 -64.35 -21.21
CA ASN A 448 -37.38 -63.13 -22.00
C ASN A 448 -36.97 -61.93 -21.13
N GLU A 449 -37.54 -61.81 -19.92
CA GLU A 449 -37.14 -60.77 -18.95
C GLU A 449 -35.66 -60.91 -18.53
N LEU A 450 -35.17 -62.14 -18.34
CA LEU A 450 -33.76 -62.42 -18.01
C LEU A 450 -32.81 -62.07 -19.16
N ILE A 451 -33.19 -62.37 -20.42
CA ILE A 451 -32.40 -61.99 -21.59
C ILE A 451 -32.31 -60.46 -21.70
N HIS A 452 -33.42 -59.75 -21.52
CA HIS A 452 -33.43 -58.29 -21.51
C HIS A 452 -32.56 -57.73 -20.38
N ALA A 453 -32.61 -58.31 -19.18
CA ALA A 453 -31.76 -57.92 -18.06
C ALA A 453 -30.26 -58.13 -18.37
N ARG A 454 -29.87 -59.27 -18.95
CA ARG A 454 -28.48 -59.55 -19.34
C ARG A 454 -27.96 -58.64 -20.45
N VAL A 455 -28.80 -58.27 -21.41
CA VAL A 455 -28.43 -57.31 -22.46
C VAL A 455 -28.21 -55.92 -21.85
N ALA A 456 -29.10 -55.47 -20.96
CA ALA A 456 -28.94 -54.21 -20.26
C ALA A 456 -27.69 -54.19 -19.36
N GLU A 457 -27.37 -55.30 -18.69
CA GLU A 457 -26.14 -55.47 -17.91
C GLU A 457 -24.89 -55.34 -18.78
N LYS A 458 -24.88 -56.00 -19.96
CA LYS A 458 -23.77 -55.91 -20.92
C LYS A 458 -23.57 -54.49 -21.44
N GLU A 459 -24.65 -53.78 -21.77
CA GLU A 459 -24.60 -52.37 -22.19
C GLU A 459 -24.10 -51.45 -21.07
N ALA A 460 -24.48 -51.72 -19.81
CA ALA A 460 -23.97 -50.99 -18.66
C ALA A 460 -22.47 -51.22 -18.45
N LYS A 461 -22.01 -52.48 -18.56
CA LYS A 461 -20.58 -52.84 -18.51
C LYS A 461 -19.78 -52.16 -19.62
N GLU A 462 -20.31 -52.09 -20.84
CA GLU A 462 -19.65 -51.43 -21.98
C GLU A 462 -19.57 -49.91 -21.83
N LYS A 463 -20.61 -49.27 -21.25
CA LYS A 463 -20.57 -47.84 -20.88
C LYS A 463 -19.51 -47.56 -19.82
N LEU A 464 -19.37 -48.45 -18.82
CA LEU A 464 -18.34 -48.36 -17.79
C LEU A 464 -16.92 -48.52 -18.38
N LEU A 465 -16.74 -49.47 -19.29
CA LEU A 465 -15.47 -49.72 -19.97
C LEU A 465 -15.05 -48.55 -20.86
N ASN A 466 -16.00 -47.92 -21.56
CA ASN A 466 -15.77 -46.73 -22.36
C ASN A 466 -15.39 -45.51 -21.50
N PHE A 467 -15.93 -45.40 -20.29
CA PHE A 467 -15.53 -44.37 -19.33
C PHE A 467 -14.07 -44.56 -18.85
N LEU A 468 -13.67 -45.79 -18.52
CA LEU A 468 -12.29 -46.16 -18.14
C LEU A 468 -11.28 -45.99 -19.30
N SER A 469 -11.72 -46.26 -20.53
CA SER A 469 -10.88 -46.13 -21.72
C SER A 469 -10.66 -44.67 -22.12
N ARG A 470 -11.67 -43.80 -21.96
CA ARG A 470 -11.55 -42.34 -22.19
C ARG A 470 -10.63 -41.64 -21.19
N THR A 471 -10.58 -42.12 -19.95
CA THR A 471 -9.69 -41.58 -18.91
C THR A 471 -8.24 -42.07 -19.06
N SER A 472 -8.00 -43.21 -19.73
CA SER A 472 -6.65 -43.72 -19.99
C SER A 472 -5.92 -42.98 -21.12
N THR A 473 -6.63 -42.26 -21.99
CA THR A 473 -6.02 -41.46 -23.09
C THR A 473 -5.70 -40.02 -22.72
N GLU A 474 -6.10 -39.54 -21.54
CA GLU A 474 -5.81 -38.19 -21.06
C GLU A 474 -4.98 -38.24 -19.76
N SER A 475 -3.77 -38.81 -19.82
CA SER A 475 -2.72 -38.51 -18.86
C SER A 475 -1.32 -38.84 -19.41
N ILE A 476 -0.46 -37.81 -19.38
CA ILE A 476 1.01 -37.78 -19.57
C ILE A 476 1.51 -37.55 -21.03
N PHE A 477 1.42 -36.29 -21.48
CA PHE A 477 2.57 -35.63 -22.11
C PHE A 477 3.17 -34.67 -21.08
N ILE A 478 4.08 -35.19 -20.24
CA ILE A 478 5.08 -34.39 -19.55
C ILE A 478 6.39 -34.67 -20.27
N THR A 479 6.83 -33.74 -21.09
CA THR A 479 8.19 -33.71 -21.64
C THR A 479 9.13 -33.08 -20.61
N PRO A 480 10.25 -33.72 -20.24
CA PRO A 480 11.32 -33.04 -19.54
C PRO A 480 12.19 -32.31 -20.57
N SER A 481 12.13 -30.98 -20.60
CA SER A 481 13.07 -30.18 -21.40
C SER A 481 14.35 -29.95 -20.60
N SER A 482 15.38 -30.67 -21.02
CA SER A 482 16.78 -30.44 -20.69
C SER A 482 17.29 -29.06 -21.11
N SER A 483 18.34 -28.63 -20.41
CA SER A 483 19.26 -27.54 -20.70
C SER A 483 19.73 -27.49 -22.16
N PRO A 484 20.28 -26.34 -22.59
CA PRO A 484 21.57 -26.41 -23.27
C PRO A 484 22.61 -25.42 -22.76
N GLU A 485 23.84 -25.84 -23.02
CA GLU A 485 25.12 -25.31 -22.63
C GLU A 485 25.46 -23.94 -23.25
N THR A 486 26.41 -23.29 -22.58
CA THR A 486 27.31 -22.25 -23.08
C THR A 486 28.06 -22.65 -24.36
N PRO A 487 28.47 -21.66 -25.17
CA PRO A 487 29.76 -21.68 -25.83
C PRO A 487 30.71 -20.63 -25.24
N VAL A 488 31.92 -21.09 -24.94
CA VAL A 488 33.12 -20.27 -24.70
C VAL A 488 33.85 -20.12 -26.02
N LEU A 489 34.20 -18.90 -26.42
CA LEU A 489 35.44 -18.66 -27.17
C LEU A 489 35.98 -17.26 -26.90
N GLU A 490 37.09 -17.26 -26.15
CA GLU A 490 38.31 -16.47 -26.20
C GLU A 490 38.34 -15.03 -26.74
N SER A 491 38.82 -14.16 -25.85
CA SER A 491 40.03 -13.33 -25.98
C SER A 491 40.16 -12.42 -27.21
N ASN A 492 40.09 -11.10 -26.96
CA ASN A 492 41.20 -10.24 -27.35
C ASN A 492 41.29 -8.99 -26.46
N THR A 493 42.44 -8.91 -25.81
CA THR A 493 43.11 -7.78 -25.19
C THR A 493 43.26 -6.58 -26.14
N TYR A 494 43.01 -5.36 -25.66
CA TYR A 494 43.84 -4.17 -25.95
C TYR A 494 43.78 -3.19 -24.76
N ASP A 495 44.94 -3.02 -24.14
CA ASP A 495 45.33 -1.83 -23.35
C ASP A 495 45.24 -0.55 -24.19
N LEU A 496 45.13 0.61 -23.52
CA LEU A 496 46.05 1.76 -23.64
C LEU A 496 45.57 2.98 -22.80
N LEU A 497 46.34 3.26 -21.73
CA LEU A 497 46.94 4.56 -21.28
C LEU A 497 46.03 5.78 -20.98
N ALA A 498 46.06 6.32 -19.75
CA ALA A 498 46.94 7.41 -19.23
C ALA A 498 46.61 8.78 -19.87
N ASP A 499 46.34 9.88 -19.16
CA ASP A 499 47.06 10.60 -18.10
C ASP A 499 46.03 11.35 -17.21
N GLY A 500 46.24 11.70 -15.94
CA GLY A 500 47.44 12.30 -15.35
C GLY A 500 47.26 13.82 -15.25
N HIS A 501 47.48 14.38 -14.05
CA HIS A 501 47.68 15.79 -13.65
C HIS A 501 46.64 16.36 -12.65
N GLY A 502 46.95 16.19 -11.36
CA GLY A 502 46.97 17.35 -10.44
C GLY A 502 48.36 18.01 -10.46
N PRO A 503 48.73 18.93 -9.55
CA PRO A 503 47.98 19.37 -8.37
C PRO A 503 48.10 20.90 -8.06
N ALA A 504 47.73 21.27 -6.83
CA ALA A 504 48.17 22.43 -6.02
C ALA A 504 47.30 23.71 -6.03
N VAL A 505 47.17 24.50 -4.96
CA VAL A 505 47.47 24.44 -3.51
C VAL A 505 46.72 25.64 -2.87
N ALA A 506 46.18 25.45 -1.65
CA ALA A 506 45.92 26.36 -0.52
C ALA A 506 45.41 27.81 -0.70
N GLY A 507 44.49 28.20 0.20
CA GLY A 507 44.28 29.60 0.59
C GLY A 507 43.05 29.83 1.48
N ASP A 508 43.30 30.21 2.73
CA ASP A 508 42.35 30.45 3.83
C ASP A 508 41.46 31.71 3.71
N ARG A 509 40.31 31.63 4.41
CA ARG A 509 39.60 32.65 5.23
C ARG A 509 38.68 33.74 4.66
N GLU A 510 37.54 33.80 5.37
CA GLU A 510 36.69 34.93 5.80
C GLU A 510 35.48 35.35 4.96
N GLY A 511 34.37 35.52 5.68
CA GLY A 511 33.02 35.61 5.17
C GLY A 511 32.67 36.98 4.61
N GLU A 512 32.53 37.04 3.29
CA GLU A 512 31.68 37.96 2.57
C GLU A 512 30.89 37.14 1.54
N VAL A 513 29.59 37.40 1.43
CA VAL A 513 28.76 36.81 0.37
C VAL A 513 29.23 37.41 -0.96
N SER A 514 30.12 36.69 -1.64
CA SER A 514 30.69 37.10 -2.93
C SER A 514 29.62 37.13 -4.02
N SER A 515 29.55 38.29 -4.67
CA SER A 515 28.70 38.61 -5.80
C SER A 515 29.34 38.07 -7.08
N PHE A 516 28.76 37.04 -7.68
CA PHE A 516 28.97 36.71 -9.09
C PHE A 516 27.60 36.50 -9.73
N TYR A 517 27.23 37.46 -10.57
CA TYR A 517 26.05 37.44 -11.43
C TYR A 517 26.25 36.37 -12.51
N ASP A 518 25.40 35.36 -12.53
CA ASP A 518 25.30 34.44 -13.67
C ASP A 518 23.83 34.28 -14.06
N THR A 519 23.52 34.52 -15.33
CA THR A 519 22.17 34.55 -15.90
C THR A 519 21.55 33.13 -16.00
N SER A 520 22.33 32.09 -15.70
CA SER A 520 21.92 30.68 -15.67
C SER A 520 20.91 30.30 -14.56
N TYR A 521 20.74 31.10 -13.51
CA TYR A 521 19.92 30.69 -12.35
C TYR A 521 18.38 30.78 -12.56
N ALA A 522 17.95 31.52 -13.58
CA ALA A 522 16.52 31.71 -13.87
C ALA A 522 15.90 30.49 -14.57
N THR A 523 16.67 29.78 -15.40
CA THR A 523 16.21 28.61 -16.16
C THR A 523 15.95 27.40 -15.24
N ASP A 524 16.83 27.11 -14.29
CA ASP A 524 16.69 25.95 -13.37
C ASP A 524 15.47 26.09 -12.44
N THR A 525 15.17 27.32 -12.04
CA THR A 525 13.99 27.62 -11.22
C THR A 525 12.70 27.37 -12.03
N ILE A 526 12.71 27.70 -13.32
CA ILE A 526 11.58 27.43 -14.24
C ILE A 526 11.44 25.93 -14.50
N GLU A 527 12.55 25.20 -14.67
CA GLU A 527 12.54 23.74 -14.86
C GLU A 527 12.02 22.99 -13.64
N THR A 528 12.44 23.40 -12.43
CA THR A 528 11.94 22.84 -11.16
C THR A 528 10.41 23.01 -11.04
N PHE A 529 9.87 24.18 -11.41
CA PHE A 529 8.42 24.39 -11.45
C PHE A 529 7.73 23.57 -12.56
N ARG A 530 8.39 23.34 -13.70
CA ARG A 530 7.84 22.58 -14.84
C ARG A 530 7.67 21.09 -14.50
N PHE A 531 8.68 20.45 -13.93
CA PHE A 531 8.60 19.04 -13.49
C PHE A 531 7.53 18.83 -12.40
N ARG A 532 7.30 19.85 -11.56
CA ARG A 532 6.28 19.82 -10.49
C ARG A 532 4.85 19.91 -11.00
N VAL A 533 4.60 20.78 -11.98
CA VAL A 533 3.31 20.83 -12.69
C VAL A 533 3.04 19.52 -13.42
N GLU A 534 4.08 18.88 -13.97
CA GLU A 534 3.97 17.53 -14.56
C GLU A 534 3.58 16.46 -13.53
N TYR A 535 4.14 16.47 -12.32
CA TYR A 535 3.75 15.54 -11.25
C TYR A 535 2.26 15.67 -10.88
N LEU A 536 1.80 16.92 -10.70
CA LEU A 536 0.39 17.22 -10.44
C LEU A 536 -0.52 16.82 -11.61
N THR A 537 -0.02 16.85 -12.84
CA THR A 537 -0.76 16.41 -14.04
C THR A 537 -0.79 14.88 -14.16
N LYS A 538 0.24 14.18 -13.67
CA LYS A 538 0.40 12.72 -13.79
C LYS A 538 -0.53 11.92 -12.87
N SER A 539 -1.06 12.48 -11.78
CA SER A 539 -2.06 11.81 -10.94
C SER A 539 -3.47 12.36 -11.14
N LYS A 540 -3.93 12.38 -12.39
CA LYS A 540 -5.31 12.77 -12.76
C LYS A 540 -6.35 11.93 -12.00
N GLN A 541 -6.03 10.67 -11.72
CA GLN A 541 -6.87 9.78 -10.93
C GLN A 541 -7.04 10.28 -9.49
N VAL A 542 -5.94 10.54 -8.76
CA VAL A 542 -6.01 11.05 -7.38
C VAL A 542 -6.70 12.40 -7.33
N GLN A 543 -6.47 13.29 -8.30
CA GLN A 543 -7.18 14.56 -8.37
C GLN A 543 -8.68 14.41 -8.57
N ASN A 544 -9.12 13.43 -9.36
CA ASN A 544 -10.54 13.16 -9.55
C ASN A 544 -11.17 12.56 -8.30
N GLN A 545 -10.52 11.58 -7.66
CA GLN A 545 -10.98 11.00 -6.41
C GLN A 545 -11.03 12.04 -5.27
N LEU A 546 -10.07 12.97 -5.19
CA LEU A 546 -10.12 14.10 -4.24
C LEU A 546 -11.29 15.05 -4.51
N LYS A 547 -11.63 15.31 -5.78
CA LYS A 547 -12.80 16.12 -6.15
C LYS A 547 -14.10 15.41 -5.78
N GLU A 548 -14.17 14.11 -5.98
CA GLU A 548 -15.29 13.26 -5.61
C GLU A 548 -15.50 13.26 -4.09
N LEU A 549 -14.45 12.95 -3.32
CA LEU A 549 -14.49 13.02 -1.85
C LEU A 549 -14.93 14.40 -1.36
N ARG A 550 -14.39 15.48 -1.95
CA ARG A 550 -14.80 16.85 -1.62
C ARG A 550 -16.30 17.05 -1.86
N SER A 551 -16.81 16.59 -3.00
CA SER A 551 -18.24 16.71 -3.35
C SER A 551 -19.13 15.94 -2.38
N GLU A 552 -18.71 14.76 -1.93
CA GLU A 552 -19.46 13.94 -0.98
C GLU A 552 -19.53 14.57 0.41
N ILE A 553 -18.41 15.05 0.95
CA ILE A 553 -18.39 15.62 2.31
C ILE A 553 -19.01 17.02 2.38
N GLU A 554 -19.05 17.77 1.26
CA GLU A 554 -19.55 19.16 1.27
C GLU A 554 -21.01 19.26 1.73
N GLN A 555 -21.85 18.25 1.47
CA GLN A 555 -23.25 18.21 1.91
C GLN A 555 -23.39 18.14 3.44
N LEU A 556 -22.38 17.61 4.13
CA LEU A 556 -22.36 17.43 5.58
C LEU A 556 -21.68 18.58 6.31
N LYS A 557 -21.24 19.62 5.58
CA LYS A 557 -20.43 20.72 6.12
C LYS A 557 -21.25 21.69 6.95
N ILE A 558 -20.73 22.05 8.13
CA ILE A 558 -21.33 23.01 9.05
C ILE A 558 -20.74 24.40 8.80
N GLY A 559 -21.50 25.28 8.16
CA GLY A 559 -21.04 26.62 7.77
C GLY A 559 -20.46 27.46 8.91
N GLU A 560 -21.06 27.38 10.11
CA GLU A 560 -20.66 28.16 11.29
C GLU A 560 -19.31 27.74 11.88
N LYS A 561 -18.88 26.50 11.65
CA LYS A 561 -17.64 25.94 12.19
C LYS A 561 -16.44 26.12 11.26
N GLN A 562 -16.61 26.77 10.11
CA GLN A 562 -15.53 27.02 9.18
C GLN A 562 -14.55 28.08 9.71
N SER A 563 -13.27 27.76 9.71
CA SER A 563 -12.23 28.72 10.09
C SER A 563 -12.07 29.81 9.01
N PRO A 564 -11.46 30.97 9.34
CA PRO A 564 -11.10 31.98 8.34
C PRO A 564 -10.21 31.41 7.21
N LEU A 565 -9.30 30.49 7.53
CA LEU A 565 -8.42 29.86 6.55
C LEU A 565 -9.19 28.93 5.61
N ASP A 566 -10.27 28.28 6.07
CA ASP A 566 -11.15 27.48 5.21
C ASP A 566 -11.84 28.30 4.14
N LYS A 567 -12.29 29.50 4.50
CA LYS A 567 -12.93 30.43 3.55
C LYS A 567 -11.94 30.91 2.50
N ILE A 568 -10.70 31.22 2.90
CA ILE A 568 -9.63 31.63 1.99
C ILE A 568 -9.25 30.48 1.05
N SER A 569 -9.04 29.27 1.57
CA SER A 569 -8.73 28.07 0.79
C SER A 569 -9.84 27.73 -0.23
N ALA A 570 -11.10 27.83 0.19
CA ALA A 570 -12.25 27.65 -0.70
C ALA A 570 -12.27 28.70 -1.82
N GLN A 571 -11.95 29.96 -1.52
CA GLN A 571 -11.84 31.02 -2.51
C GLN A 571 -10.70 30.75 -3.52
N GLN A 572 -9.51 30.35 -3.05
CA GLN A 572 -8.39 29.99 -3.92
C GLN A 572 -8.76 28.85 -4.87
N THR A 573 -9.41 27.81 -4.34
CA THR A 573 -9.86 26.69 -5.18
C THR A 573 -10.85 27.15 -6.25
N ARG A 574 -11.81 28.03 -5.91
CA ARG A 574 -12.79 28.57 -6.88
C ARG A 574 -12.12 29.38 -8.00
N LEU A 575 -11.01 30.06 -7.69
CA LEU A 575 -10.22 30.81 -8.67
C LEU A 575 -9.25 29.91 -9.47
N GLY A 576 -9.15 28.61 -9.13
CA GLY A 576 -8.17 27.70 -9.72
C GLY A 576 -6.73 28.06 -9.37
N GLU A 577 -6.52 28.82 -8.29
CA GLU A 577 -5.20 29.22 -7.82
C GLU A 577 -4.63 28.16 -6.85
N ASN A 578 -3.35 27.84 -6.98
CA ASN A 578 -2.59 27.02 -6.05
C ASN A 578 -1.32 27.75 -5.61
N LYS A 579 -0.57 27.15 -4.69
CA LYS A 579 0.71 27.68 -4.17
C LYS A 579 1.63 28.18 -5.28
N TYR A 580 1.84 27.39 -6.33
CA TYR A 580 2.81 27.70 -7.39
C TYR A 580 2.30 28.72 -8.40
N SER A 581 1.02 28.64 -8.80
CA SER A 581 0.43 29.63 -9.70
C SER A 581 0.40 31.01 -9.05
N THR A 582 0.10 31.06 -7.73
CA THR A 582 0.14 32.28 -6.93
C THR A 582 1.56 32.85 -6.90
N LEU A 583 2.57 32.04 -6.53
CA LEU A 583 3.95 32.50 -6.53
C LEU A 583 4.44 32.94 -7.92
N LYS A 584 4.05 32.24 -8.99
CA LYS A 584 4.38 32.61 -10.37
C LYS A 584 3.79 33.97 -10.75
N LYS A 585 2.52 34.21 -10.39
CA LYS A 585 1.82 35.49 -10.61
C LYS A 585 2.49 36.62 -9.84
N LEU A 586 2.85 36.40 -8.57
CA LEU A 586 3.49 37.43 -7.74
C LEU A 586 4.93 37.74 -8.16
N LYS A 587 5.63 36.81 -8.81
CA LYS A 587 6.95 37.07 -9.40
C LYS A 587 6.88 37.93 -10.66
N SER A 588 5.69 38.14 -11.25
CA SER A 588 5.55 39.03 -12.40
C SER A 588 5.66 40.49 -11.96
N GLY A 589 6.52 41.26 -12.63
CA GLY A 589 6.83 42.65 -12.30
C GLY A 589 8.22 42.86 -11.70
N SER A 590 8.73 44.10 -11.78
CA SER A 590 10.06 44.44 -11.29
C SER A 590 10.15 44.34 -9.75
N THR A 591 11.34 44.07 -9.24
CA THR A 591 11.60 44.04 -7.80
C THR A 591 11.28 45.40 -7.18
N LYS A 592 11.61 46.48 -7.88
CA LYS A 592 11.22 47.85 -7.50
C LYS A 592 9.71 48.01 -7.30
N ALA A 593 8.88 47.48 -8.22
CA ALA A 593 7.43 47.59 -8.11
C ALA A 593 6.90 46.81 -6.90
N ARG A 594 7.44 45.62 -6.63
CA ARG A 594 7.08 44.81 -5.45
C ARG A 594 7.50 45.44 -4.12
N VAL A 595 8.67 46.07 -4.07
CA VAL A 595 9.10 46.84 -2.90
C VAL A 595 8.19 48.06 -2.70
N ALA A 596 7.89 48.82 -3.76
CA ALA A 596 6.97 49.95 -3.67
C ALA A 596 5.58 49.51 -3.17
N PHE A 597 5.04 48.39 -3.69
CA PHE A 597 3.79 47.80 -3.21
C PHE A 597 3.84 47.49 -1.71
N PHE A 598 4.89 46.83 -1.23
CA PHE A 598 5.05 46.49 0.18
C PHE A 598 5.10 47.73 1.10
N GLU A 599 5.80 48.78 0.68
CA GLU A 599 5.93 50.02 1.43
C GLU A 599 4.62 50.84 1.42
N GLU A 600 3.75 50.60 0.43
CA GLU A 600 2.45 51.26 0.30
C GLU A 600 1.30 50.58 1.07
N LEU A 601 1.43 49.30 1.45
CA LEU A 601 0.50 48.57 2.33
C LEU A 601 0.18 49.35 3.61
#